data_AF-A0A522DTD5-F1
#
_entry.id   AF-A0A522DTD5-F1
#
_cell.length_a   1.000
_cell.length_b   1.000
_cell.length_c   1.000
_cell.angle_alpha   90.00
_cell.angle_beta   90.00
_cell.angle_gamma   90.00
#
_symmetry.space_group_name_H-M   'P 1'
#
loop_
_entity.id
_entity.type
_entity.pdbx_description
1 polymer ?
#
loop_
_entity_poly.entity_id
_entity_poly.type
_entity_poly.pdbx_seq_one_letter_code
_entity_poly.pdbx_strand_id
1 'polypeptide(L)'
;MLKKFFKPASAPSLSPAPELSGLLEKQYRLKVAQRHIQFDDAQLLALQHLQTLLEKLPSLLDHRQRAIVHKRLSPRQETCRSLYIFGDVGRGKSMLMTLFYDACPF
;
A
#
# COMPACT_ATOMS: atom_id res chain seq x y z
N MET A 1 7.32 19.31 37.49
CA MET A 1 7.60 19.12 36.06
C MET A 1 7.72 17.63 35.76
N LEU A 2 6.66 17.00 35.27
CA LEU A 2 6.60 15.56 34.98
C LEU A 2 7.05 15.31 33.53
N LYS A 3 8.26 14.78 33.35
CA LYS A 3 8.73 14.28 32.04
C LYS A 3 7.98 12.98 31.74
N LYS A 4 7.00 13.07 30.84
CA LYS A 4 6.30 11.92 30.27
C LYS A 4 7.30 11.08 29.48
N PHE A 5 7.58 9.87 29.97
CA PHE A 5 8.31 8.86 29.24
C PHE A 5 7.46 8.42 28.05
N PHE A 6 7.80 8.88 26.85
CA PHE A 6 7.28 8.32 25.62
C PHE A 6 7.87 6.92 25.46
N LYS A 7 7.05 5.91 25.76
CA LYS A 7 7.30 4.52 25.38
C LYS A 7 7.10 4.43 23.86
N PRO A 8 8.12 4.14 23.04
CA PRO A 8 7.86 3.83 21.64
C PRO A 8 7.01 2.56 21.63
N ALA A 9 5.86 2.62 20.96
CA ALA A 9 5.10 1.42 20.64
C ALA A 9 6.07 0.44 19.97
N SER A 10 6.15 -0.77 20.49
CA SER A 10 6.88 -1.87 19.86
C SER A 10 6.35 -2.02 18.44
N ALA A 11 7.17 -1.66 17.46
CA ALA A 11 6.89 -1.95 16.06
C ALA A 11 6.59 -3.44 15.96
N PRO A 12 5.45 -3.86 15.38
CA PRO A 12 5.23 -5.26 15.10
C PRO A 12 6.38 -5.74 14.21
N SER A 13 7.03 -6.81 14.62
CA SER A 13 8.14 -7.44 13.90
C SER A 13 7.68 -7.74 12.48
N LEU A 14 8.24 -7.00 11.52
CA LEU A 14 7.92 -7.12 10.09
C LEU A 14 8.57 -8.41 9.55
N SER A 15 7.88 -9.53 9.67
CA SER A 15 8.14 -10.74 8.89
C SER A 15 7.77 -10.48 7.41
N PRO A 16 8.48 -11.05 6.42
CA PRO A 16 8.48 -10.49 5.07
C PRO A 16 7.30 -10.98 4.22
N ALA A 17 6.26 -10.17 4.11
CA ALA A 17 5.46 -9.98 2.88
C ALA A 17 4.53 -11.08 2.30
N PRO A 18 4.09 -12.17 2.98
CA PRO A 18 3.07 -13.04 2.39
C PRO A 18 1.64 -12.50 2.55
N GLU A 19 1.35 -11.64 3.53
CA GLU A 19 -0.03 -11.21 3.84
C GLU A 19 -0.62 -10.20 2.84
N LEU A 20 0.23 -9.40 2.19
CA LEU A 20 -0.24 -8.35 1.28
C LEU A 20 -0.42 -8.87 -0.15
N SER A 21 0.27 -9.93 -0.56
CA SER A 21 0.28 -10.35 -1.96
C SER A 21 -1.11 -10.75 -2.45
N GLY A 22 -1.53 -10.16 -3.57
CA GLY A 22 -2.84 -10.42 -4.19
C GLY A 22 -4.05 -9.95 -3.36
N LEU A 23 -3.84 -9.20 -2.27
CA LEU A 23 -4.90 -8.76 -1.37
C LEU A 23 -5.97 -7.92 -2.09
N LEU A 24 -5.54 -6.98 -2.93
CA LEU A 24 -6.44 -6.07 -3.63
C LEU A 24 -7.34 -6.80 -4.63
N GLU A 25 -6.77 -7.73 -5.39
CA GLU A 25 -7.53 -8.58 -6.32
C GLU A 25 -8.55 -9.43 -5.57
N LYS A 26 -8.16 -10.02 -4.43
CA LYS A 26 -9.06 -10.81 -3.59
C LYS A 26 -10.26 -9.98 -3.10
N GLN A 27 -10.02 -8.78 -2.56
CA GLN A 27 -11.09 -7.89 -2.08
C GLN A 27 -12.02 -7.45 -3.23
N TYR A 28 -11.46 -7.14 -4.39
CA TYR A 28 -12.23 -6.80 -5.59
C TYR A 28 -13.11 -7.96 -6.05
N ARG A 29 -12.55 -9.17 -6.19
CA ARG A 29 -13.30 -10.38 -6.56
C ARG A 29 -14.40 -10.71 -5.56
N LEU A 30 -14.19 -10.46 -4.27
CA LEU A 30 -15.23 -10.61 -3.26
C LEU A 30 -16.40 -9.64 -3.49
N LYS A 31 -16.13 -8.37 -3.81
CA LYS A 31 -17.19 -7.40 -4.16
C LYS A 31 -17.96 -7.80 -5.42
N VAL A 32 -17.27 -8.35 -6.42
CA VAL A 32 -17.90 -8.92 -7.64
C VAL A 32 -18.79 -10.11 -7.27
N ALA A 33 -18.27 -11.07 -6.49
CA ALA A 33 -19.02 -12.27 -6.08
C ALA A 33 -20.27 -11.92 -5.26
N GLN A 34 -20.19 -10.87 -4.43
CA GLN A 34 -21.30 -10.31 -3.66
C GLN A 34 -22.27 -9.46 -4.51
N ARG A 35 -22.00 -9.29 -5.81
CA ARG A 35 -22.78 -8.45 -6.74
C ARG A 35 -22.86 -6.97 -6.36
N HIS A 36 -21.90 -6.48 -5.57
CA HIS A 36 -21.78 -5.05 -5.25
C HIS A 36 -21.25 -4.24 -6.43
N ILE A 37 -20.48 -4.87 -7.32
CA ILE A 37 -19.92 -4.29 -8.53
C ILE A 37 -19.97 -5.32 -9.66
N GLN A 38 -19.92 -4.85 -10.90
CA GLN A 38 -19.68 -5.70 -12.07
C GLN A 38 -18.17 -5.89 -12.26
N PHE A 39 -17.79 -7.05 -12.78
CA PHE A 39 -16.42 -7.31 -13.14
C PHE A 39 -15.99 -6.45 -14.33
N ASP A 40 -14.79 -5.88 -14.23
CA ASP A 40 -14.15 -4.99 -15.19
C ASP A 40 -12.64 -5.30 -15.21
N ASP A 41 -12.12 -5.67 -16.37
CA ASP A 41 -10.70 -6.02 -16.57
C ASP A 41 -9.77 -4.81 -16.40
N ALA A 42 -10.21 -3.61 -16.79
CA ALA A 42 -9.39 -2.40 -16.66
C ALA A 42 -9.18 -2.03 -15.19
N GLN A 43 -10.20 -2.27 -14.35
CA GLN A 43 -10.09 -2.10 -12.90
C GLN A 43 -9.11 -3.12 -12.30
N LEU A 44 -9.13 -4.37 -12.77
CA LEU A 44 -8.20 -5.40 -12.32
C LEU A 44 -6.74 -5.05 -12.66
N LEU A 45 -6.47 -4.58 -13.89
CA LEU A 45 -5.15 -4.09 -14.28
C LEU A 45 -4.67 -2.93 -13.40
N ALA A 46 -5.54 -1.96 -13.12
CA ALA A 46 -5.21 -0.86 -12.22
C ALA A 46 -4.88 -1.36 -10.79
N LEU A 47 -5.63 -2.35 -10.28
CA LEU A 47 -5.35 -2.96 -8.98
C LEU A 47 -4.02 -3.71 -8.95
N GLN A 48 -3.58 -4.34 -10.04
CA GLN A 48 -2.26 -4.99 -10.11
C GLN A 48 -1.10 -3.98 -9.94
N HIS A 49 -1.22 -2.80 -10.56
CA HIS A 49 -0.25 -1.72 -10.36
C HIS A 49 -0.29 -1.17 -8.93
N LEU A 50 -1.49 -1.00 -8.36
CA LEU A 50 -1.65 -0.60 -6.95
C LEU A 50 -1.11 -1.65 -5.98
N GLN A 51 -1.30 -2.94 -6.27
CA GLN A 51 -0.80 -4.06 -5.49
C GLN A 51 0.73 -4.06 -5.45
N THR A 52 1.37 -3.82 -6.60
CA THR A 52 2.82 -3.67 -6.69
C THR A 52 3.32 -2.48 -5.83
N LEU A 53 2.56 -1.38 -5.79
CA LEU A 53 2.88 -0.24 -4.93
C LEU A 53 2.70 -0.58 -3.45
N LEU A 54 1.62 -1.29 -3.11
CA LEU A 54 1.30 -1.73 -1.75
C LEU A 54 2.40 -2.60 -1.16
N GLU A 55 2.90 -3.57 -1.94
CA GLU A 55 3.99 -4.46 -1.52
C GLU A 55 5.32 -3.72 -1.30
N LYS A 56 5.54 -2.60 -2.01
CA LYS A 56 6.74 -1.77 -1.87
C LYS A 56 6.68 -0.81 -0.68
N LEU A 57 5.48 -0.39 -0.27
CA LEU A 57 5.29 0.66 0.76
C LEU A 57 6.04 0.40 2.08
N PRO A 58 6.01 -0.80 2.69
CA PRO A 58 6.71 -1.05 3.95
C PRO A 58 8.22 -0.76 3.85
N SER A 59 8.86 -1.24 2.78
CA SER A 59 10.30 -1.03 2.55
C SER A 59 10.68 0.44 2.36
N LEU A 60 9.76 1.24 1.81
CA LEU A 60 9.95 2.68 1.58
C LEU A 60 9.81 3.47 2.88
N LEU A 61 8.85 3.10 3.72
CA LEU A 61 8.65 3.73 5.03
C LEU A 61 9.80 3.43 5.98
N ASP A 62 10.25 2.17 6.04
CA ASP A 62 11.42 1.77 6.83
C ASP A 62 12.65 2.60 6.44
N HIS A 63 12.88 2.79 5.14
CA HIS A 63 13.99 3.61 4.67
C HIS A 63 13.84 5.09 5.05
N ARG A 64 12.63 5.64 4.97
CA ARG A 64 12.36 7.04 5.35
C ARG A 64 12.63 7.30 6.84
N GLN A 65 12.43 6.30 7.70
CA GLN A 65 12.64 6.39 9.14
C GLN A 65 14.12 6.21 9.56
N ARG A 66 15.01 5.75 8.67
CA ARG A 66 16.45 5.59 8.98
C ARG A 66 17.16 6.94 9.16
N ALA A 67 18.06 7.01 10.13
CA ALA A 67 18.87 8.20 10.40
C ALA A 67 19.81 8.55 9.22
N ILE A 68 20.08 9.84 9.05
CA ILE A 68 20.77 10.43 7.87
C ILE A 68 22.15 9.79 7.63
N VAL A 69 22.88 9.45 8.71
CA VAL A 69 24.22 8.82 8.62
C VAL A 69 24.14 7.44 7.97
N HIS A 70 23.15 6.62 8.33
CA HIS A 70 22.94 5.29 7.75
C HIS A 70 22.44 5.33 6.29
N LYS A 71 21.85 6.46 5.87
CA LYS A 71 21.35 6.67 4.52
C LYS A 71 22.48 6.89 3.50
N ARG A 72 23.63 7.45 3.93
CA ARG A 72 24.80 7.69 3.07
C ARG A 72 25.60 6.43 2.72
N LEU A 73 25.53 5.40 3.55
CA LEU A 73 26.20 4.11 3.33
C LEU A 73 25.29 3.07 2.66
N SER A 74 24.02 3.38 2.44
CA SER A 74 23.08 2.46 1.79
C SER A 74 23.10 2.65 0.26
N PRO A 75 22.97 1.57 -0.54
CA PRO A 75 22.82 1.68 -1.98
C PRO A 75 21.61 2.56 -2.33
N ARG A 76 21.70 3.31 -3.45
CA ARG A 76 20.66 4.22 -3.92
C ARG A 76 19.36 3.44 -4.16
N GLN A 77 18.41 3.58 -3.24
CA GLN A 77 17.12 2.91 -3.34
C GLN A 77 16.27 3.58 -4.43
N GLU A 78 15.53 2.78 -5.20
CA GLU A 78 14.60 3.28 -6.21
C GLU A 78 13.59 4.22 -5.54
N THR A 79 13.46 5.44 -6.07
CA THR A 79 12.48 6.41 -5.60
C THR A 79 11.08 5.85 -5.80
N CYS A 80 10.24 5.86 -4.75
CA CYS A 80 8.84 5.45 -4.86
C CYS A 80 8.16 6.19 -6.01
N ARG A 81 7.69 5.45 -7.02
CA ARG A 81 6.96 6.03 -8.14
C ARG A 81 5.52 6.29 -7.69
N SER A 82 5.03 7.50 -7.97
CA SER A 82 3.60 7.81 -7.84
C SER A 82 2.83 7.17 -9.00
N LEU A 83 1.61 6.69 -8.73
CA LEU A 83 0.68 6.19 -9.75
C LEU A 83 -0.46 7.19 -9.94
N TYR A 84 -0.83 7.47 -11.18
CA TYR A 84 -2.00 8.27 -11.52
C TYR A 84 -3.02 7.42 -12.29
N ILE A 85 -4.24 7.33 -11.77
CA ILE A 85 -5.33 6.58 -12.40
C ILE A 85 -6.26 7.56 -13.11
N PHE A 86 -6.51 7.31 -14.40
CA PHE A 86 -7.40 8.12 -15.24
C PHE A 86 -8.46 7.25 -15.91
N GLY A 87 -9.48 7.89 -16.48
CA GLY A 87 -10.59 7.23 -17.18
C GLY A 87 -11.91 7.96 -16.95
N ASP A 88 -12.96 7.54 -17.66
CA ASP A 88 -14.28 8.18 -17.64
C ASP A 88 -14.88 8.30 -16.23
N VAL A 89 -15.81 9.24 -16.06
CA VAL A 89 -16.59 9.41 -14.83
C VAL A 89 -17.41 8.13 -14.57
N GLY A 90 -17.53 7.73 -13.29
CA GLY A 90 -18.30 6.56 -12.90
C GLY A 90 -17.59 5.21 -13.03
N ARG A 91 -16.35 5.14 -13.55
CA ARG A 91 -15.57 3.89 -13.70
C ARG A 91 -14.97 3.32 -12.40
N GLY A 92 -15.44 3.75 -11.23
CA GLY A 92 -14.99 3.18 -9.96
C GLY A 92 -13.56 3.55 -9.52
N LYS A 93 -12.89 4.52 -10.13
CA LYS A 93 -11.51 4.95 -9.75
C LYS A 93 -11.35 5.22 -8.25
N SER A 94 -12.30 5.94 -7.64
CA SER A 94 -12.29 6.21 -6.20
C SER A 94 -12.46 4.96 -5.36
N MET A 95 -13.27 3.99 -5.82
CA MET A 95 -13.43 2.70 -5.15
C MET A 95 -12.12 1.89 -5.15
N LEU A 96 -11.39 1.88 -6.28
CA LEU A 96 -10.07 1.24 -6.33
C LEU A 96 -9.09 1.90 -5.35
N MET A 97 -9.13 3.23 -5.25
CA MET A 97 -8.32 3.98 -4.28
C MET A 97 -8.72 3.69 -2.83
N THR A 98 -10.02 3.52 -2.55
CA THR A 98 -10.48 3.08 -1.22
C THR A 98 -9.95 1.69 -0.88
N LEU A 99 -10.06 0.70 -1.80
CA LEU A 99 -9.50 -0.64 -1.59
C LEU A 99 -8.01 -0.60 -1.30
N PHE A 100 -7.25 0.22 -2.05
CA PHE A 100 -5.82 0.40 -1.82
C PHE A 100 -5.51 1.03 -0.46
N TYR A 101 -6.24 2.10 -0.10
CA TYR A 101 -6.03 2.81 1.16
C TYR A 101 -6.35 1.91 2.37
N ASP A 102 -7.47 1.20 2.34
CA ASP A 102 -7.90 0.28 3.40
C ASP A 102 -6.91 -0.88 3.59
N ALA A 103 -6.16 -1.24 2.55
CA ALA A 103 -5.14 -2.28 2.59
C ALA A 103 -3.76 -1.79 3.08
N CYS A 104 -3.56 -0.47 3.22
CA CYS A 104 -2.30 0.08 3.70
C CYS A 104 -2.07 -0.32 5.18
N PRO A 105 -0.87 -0.78 5.56
CA PRO A 105 -0.60 -1.33 6.89
C PRO A 105 -0.38 -0.27 8.01
N PHE A 106 -0.84 0.98 7.85
CA PHE A 106 -0.53 2.11 8.75
C PHE A 106 -1.62 3.18 8.82
#